data_AF-M4FGW5-F1
#
_entry.id   AF-M4FGW5-F1
#
_cell.length_a   1.000
_cell.length_b   1.000
_cell.length_c   1.000
_cell.angle_alpha   90.00
_cell.angle_beta   90.00
_cell.angle_gamma   90.00
#
_symmetry.space_group_name_H-M   'P 1'
#
loop_
_entity.id
_entity.type
_entity.pdbx_description
1 polymer ?
#
loop_
_entity_poly.entity_id
_entity_poly.type
_entity_poly.pdbx_seq_one_letter_code
_entity_poly.pdbx_strand_id
1 'polypeptide(L)'
;MDTKEDKSLPVCWKDKKPLESLYDVKKYFKTITLRFGSDQKKGQLFQVPPESYLITTEEGSVCLGILNGAEIGLDDYNIIGGK
;
A
#
# COMPACT_ATOMS: atom_id res chain seq x y z
N MET A 1 -25.90 13.10 -12.70
CA MET A 1 -25.30 11.78 -12.95
C MET A 1 -24.29 11.57 -11.83
N ASP A 2 -24.76 11.12 -10.67
CA ASP A 2 -23.89 10.75 -9.56
C ASP A 2 -23.30 9.37 -9.85
N THR A 3 -22.19 9.35 -10.57
CA THR A 3 -21.29 8.19 -10.50
C THR A 3 -20.75 8.17 -9.09
N LYS A 4 -21.31 7.29 -8.25
CA LYS A 4 -20.72 6.82 -7.00
C LYS A 4 -19.23 6.60 -7.30
N GLU A 5 -18.36 7.52 -6.86
CA GLU A 5 -16.91 7.34 -7.02
C GLU A 5 -16.60 5.98 -6.42
N ASP A 6 -16.10 5.08 -7.25
CA ASP A 6 -15.74 3.74 -6.83
C ASP A 6 -14.61 3.93 -5.82
N LYS A 7 -14.94 3.82 -4.53
CA LYS A 7 -14.04 4.13 -3.39
C LYS A 7 -12.84 3.18 -3.31
N SER A 8 -12.66 2.33 -4.32
CA SER A 8 -11.49 1.48 -4.46
C SER A 8 -10.24 2.32 -4.64
N LEU A 9 -9.19 1.94 -3.94
CA LEU A 9 -7.86 2.48 -4.13
C LEU A 9 -7.42 2.36 -5.61
N PRO A 10 -6.55 3.25 -6.10
CA PRO A 10 -6.24 3.36 -7.54
C PRO A 10 -5.55 2.12 -8.12
N VAL A 11 -4.95 1.28 -7.28
CA VAL A 11 -4.28 0.04 -7.69
C VAL A 11 -4.83 -1.12 -6.89
N CYS A 12 -5.58 -2.00 -7.57
CA CYS A 12 -6.18 -3.18 -6.98
C CYS A 12 -6.00 -4.42 -7.88
N TRP A 13 -5.91 -5.57 -7.24
CA TRP A 13 -5.88 -6.88 -7.85
C TRP A 13 -7.06 -7.71 -7.35
N LYS A 14 -7.69 -8.43 -8.28
CA LYS A 14 -8.76 -9.36 -7.98
C LYS A 14 -8.43 -10.70 -8.62
N ASP A 15 -8.41 -11.75 -7.81
CA ASP A 15 -8.25 -13.11 -8.31
C ASP A 15 -9.61 -13.69 -8.72
N LYS A 16 -9.62 -14.79 -9.46
CA LYS A 16 -10.82 -15.53 -9.88
C LYS A 16 -11.61 -16.05 -8.69
N LYS A 17 -10.94 -16.29 -7.56
CA LYS A 17 -11.57 -16.61 -6.27
C LYS A 17 -11.40 -15.40 -5.34
N PRO A 18 -12.39 -15.06 -4.51
CA PRO A 18 -12.24 -14.03 -3.50
C PRO A 18 -11.04 -14.34 -2.61
N LEU A 19 -10.21 -13.32 -2.35
CA LEU A 19 -9.12 -13.45 -1.41
C LEU A 19 -9.72 -13.45 0.00
N GLU A 20 -9.59 -14.57 0.70
CA GLU A 20 -10.09 -14.71 2.08
C GLU A 20 -9.15 -14.03 3.08
N SER A 21 -7.85 -13.93 2.74
CA SER A 21 -6.85 -13.36 3.64
C SER A 21 -5.65 -12.74 2.91
N LEU A 22 -5.04 -11.73 3.52
CA LEU A 22 -3.74 -11.19 3.08
C LEU A 22 -2.63 -12.25 3.12
N TYR A 23 -2.75 -13.28 3.94
CA TYR A 23 -1.78 -14.38 4.02
C TYR A 23 -1.63 -15.13 2.69
N ASP A 24 -2.69 -15.21 1.89
CA ASP A 24 -2.66 -15.93 0.61
C ASP A 24 -1.84 -15.19 -0.45
N VAL A 25 -1.80 -13.86 -0.35
CA VAL A 25 -1.16 -12.99 -1.34
C VAL A 25 0.17 -12.42 -0.90
N LYS A 26 0.45 -12.27 0.39
CA LYS A 26 1.66 -11.59 0.88
C LYS A 26 2.97 -12.17 0.34
N LYS A 27 2.98 -13.46 0.01
CA LYS A 27 4.13 -14.16 -0.61
C LYS A 27 4.54 -13.59 -1.97
N TYR A 28 3.62 -12.90 -2.66
CA TYR A 28 3.88 -12.25 -3.95
C TYR A 28 4.41 -10.82 -3.80
N PHE A 29 4.41 -10.27 -2.59
CA PHE A 29 4.79 -8.90 -2.31
C PHE A 29 6.03 -8.85 -1.41
N LYS A 30 6.85 -7.80 -1.55
CA LYS A 30 8.10 -7.65 -0.80
C LYS A 30 7.96 -6.64 0.32
N THR A 31 8.64 -6.85 1.44
CA THR A 31 8.78 -5.82 2.48
C THR A 31 9.43 -4.57 1.89
N ILE A 32 8.78 -3.42 2.07
CA ILE A 32 9.36 -2.11 1.74
C ILE A 32 10.27 -1.71 2.89
N THR A 33 11.49 -1.29 2.60
CA THR A 33 12.42 -0.81 3.63
C THR A 33 12.67 0.68 3.42
N LEU A 34 12.26 1.49 4.38
CA LEU A 34 12.63 2.90 4.45
C LEU A 34 13.90 3.03 5.28
N ARG A 35 14.84 3.84 4.82
CA ARG A 35 16.07 4.14 5.56
C ARG A 35 16.05 5.58 6.05
N PHE A 36 16.13 5.76 7.35
CA PHE A 36 16.16 7.06 8.00
C PHE A 36 17.58 7.46 8.37
N GLY A 37 17.93 8.71 8.08
CA GLY A 37 19.26 9.27 8.33
C GLY A 37 19.99 9.63 7.03
N SER A 38 20.99 10.51 7.15
CA SER A 38 21.76 11.02 6.01
C SER A 38 22.76 9.99 5.45
N ASP A 39 23.19 9.03 6.25
CA ASP A 39 24.10 7.96 5.83
C ASP A 39 23.30 6.79 5.20
N GLN A 40 23.41 6.62 3.89
CA GLN A 40 22.76 5.55 3.13
C GLN A 40 23.23 4.13 3.52
N LYS A 41 24.37 3.99 4.21
CA LYS A 41 24.90 2.69 4.67
C LYS A 41 24.53 2.41 6.13
N LYS A 42 24.46 3.44 6.98
CA LYS A 42 24.25 3.32 8.43
C LYS A 42 22.89 3.78 8.94
N GLY A 43 22.04 4.35 8.07
CA GLY A 43 20.73 4.83 8.46
C GLY A 43 19.85 3.72 9.05
N GLN A 44 19.03 4.10 10.03
CA GLN A 44 18.08 3.20 10.70
C GLN A 44 17.07 2.68 9.68
N LEU A 45 16.84 1.37 9.69
CA LEU A 45 15.88 0.73 8.81
C LEU A 45 14.50 0.69 9.48
N PHE A 46 13.48 1.04 8.72
CA PHE A 46 12.08 0.86 9.05
C PHE A 46 11.46 -0.07 8.01
N GLN A 47 11.02 -1.23 8.47
CA GLN A 47 10.46 -2.28 7.61
C GLN A 47 8.95 -2.17 7.60
N VAL A 48 8.38 -2.07 6.39
CA VAL A 48 6.95 -2.02 6.14
C VAL A 48 6.56 -3.32 5.45
N PRO A 49 6.07 -4.33 6.19
CA PRO A 49 5.68 -5.62 5.63
C PRO A 49 4.42 -5.48 4.74
N PRO A 50 4.14 -6.45 3.85
CA PRO A 50 2.97 -6.42 2.97
C PRO A 50 1.64 -6.15 3.70
N GLU A 51 1.46 -6.71 4.88
CA GLU A 51 0.26 -6.52 5.70
C GLU A 51 0.04 -5.07 6.15
N SER A 52 1.06 -4.22 6.08
CA SER A 52 0.97 -2.80 6.44
C SER A 52 0.61 -1.90 5.26
N TYR A 53 0.77 -2.35 4.02
CA TYR A 53 0.49 -1.54 2.82
C TYR A 53 -0.49 -2.20 1.85
N LEU A 54 -0.98 -3.40 2.13
CA LEU A 54 -2.04 -4.05 1.37
C LEU A 54 -3.37 -3.96 2.13
N ILE A 55 -4.43 -3.58 1.42
CA ILE A 55 -5.78 -3.41 1.97
C ILE A 55 -6.72 -4.39 1.27
N THR A 56 -7.45 -5.19 2.02
CA THR A 56 -8.53 -6.04 1.50
C THR A 56 -9.84 -5.26 1.43
N THR A 57 -10.54 -5.33 0.30
CA THR A 57 -11.89 -4.78 0.15
C THR A 57 -12.95 -5.82 0.52
N GLU A 58 -14.19 -5.38 0.80
CA GLU A 58 -15.31 -6.28 1.10
C GLU A 58 -15.64 -7.23 -0.06
N GLU A 59 -15.35 -6.80 -1.29
CA GLU A 59 -15.55 -7.58 -2.53
C GLU A 59 -14.43 -8.60 -2.80
N GLY A 60 -13.49 -8.76 -1.86
CA GLY A 60 -12.39 -9.73 -1.92
C GLY A 60 -11.25 -9.32 -2.85
N SER A 61 -11.11 -8.03 -3.16
CA SER A 61 -9.95 -7.49 -3.87
C SER A 61 -8.85 -7.12 -2.88
N VAL A 62 -7.59 -7.13 -3.33
CA VAL A 62 -6.47 -6.59 -2.57
C VAL A 62 -5.94 -5.36 -3.29
N CYS A 63 -5.77 -4.27 -2.56
CA CYS A 63 -5.36 -2.99 -3.10
C CYS A 63 -4.10 -2.47 -2.41
N LEU A 64 -3.37 -1.62 -3.13
CA LEU A 64 -2.22 -0.92 -2.59
C LEU A 64 -2.68 0.29 -1.77
N GLY A 65 -2.32 0.31 -0.48
CA GLY A 65 -2.48 1.46 0.42
C GLY A 65 -1.40 2.53 0.27
N ILE A 66 -0.73 2.59 -0.89
CA ILE A 66 0.28 3.59 -1.23
C ILE A 66 -0.31 4.42 -2.38
N LEU A 67 -0.44 5.71 -2.14
CA LEU A 67 -1.09 6.65 -3.05
C LEU A 67 -0.07 7.60 -3.68
N ASN A 68 -0.41 8.13 -4.85
CA ASN A 68 0.40 9.11 -5.54
C ASN A 68 0.29 10.50 -4.87
N GLY A 69 1.25 10.84 -4.02
CA GLY A 69 1.27 12.14 -3.32
C GLY A 69 1.52 13.34 -4.24
N ALA A 70 2.06 13.15 -5.45
CA ALA A 70 2.32 14.24 -6.38
C ALA A 70 1.03 14.94 -6.83
N GLU A 71 -0.09 14.21 -6.89
CA GLU A 71 -1.41 14.76 -7.28
C GLU A 71 -1.96 15.79 -6.28
N ILE A 72 -1.45 15.78 -5.05
CA ILE A 72 -1.84 16.70 -3.97
C ILE A 72 -0.70 17.62 -3.54
N GLY A 73 0.38 17.71 -4.33
CA GLY A 73 1.50 18.63 -4.08
C GLY A 73 2.41 18.23 -2.93
N LEU A 74 2.55 16.92 -2.65
CA LEU A 74 3.53 16.45 -1.66
C LEU A 74 4.97 16.39 -2.18
N ASP A 75 5.19 16.53 -3.48
CA ASP A 75 6.51 16.55 -4.13
C ASP A 75 7.44 15.41 -3.62
N ASP A 76 8.47 15.77 -2.86
CA ASP A 76 9.50 14.86 -2.34
C ASP A 76 9.17 14.26 -0.95
N TYR A 77 7.98 14.54 -0.42
CA TYR A 77 7.55 14.07 0.90
C TYR A 77 6.76 12.76 0.83
N ASN A 78 7.06 11.87 1.77
CA ASN A 78 6.28 10.66 2.02
C ASN A 78 5.54 10.80 3.36
N ILE A 79 4.23 10.51 3.37
CA ILE A 79 3.42 10.46 4.59
C ILE A 79 3.17 8.99 4.94
N ILE A 80 3.54 8.59 6.15
CA ILE A 80 3.26 7.25 6.68
C ILE A 80 2.02 7.35 7.54
N GLY A 81 0.93 6.73 7.09
CA GLY A 81 -0.33 6.66 7.83
C GLY A 81 -0.31 5.67 8.98
N GLY A 82 -1.24 5.84 9.92
CA GLY A 82 -1.56 4.87 10.97
C GLY A 82 -2.75 3.98 10.59
N LYS A 83 -3.09 3.06 11.49
CA LYS A 83 -4.35 2.29 11.44
C LYS A 83 -5.45 3.01 12.22
#